data_AF-A0A7X8YT09-F1
#
_entry.id   AF-A0A7X8YT09-F1
#
_cell.length_a   1.000
_cell.length_b   1.000
_cell.length_c   1.000
_cell.angle_alpha   90.00
_cell.angle_beta   90.00
_cell.angle_gamma   90.00
#
_symmetry.space_group_name_H-M   'P 1'
#
loop_
_entity.id
_entity.type
_entity.pdbx_description
1 polymer ?
#
loop_
_entity_poly.entity_id
_entity_poly.type
_entity_poly.pdbx_seq_one_letter_code
_entity_poly.pdbx_strand_id
1 'polypeptide(L)'
;MKQANPEKPIRTRTAEDLGRAMGLSAAETGEMEFRSDLTCALTKIIQNGRYTHAEIAKKAGTSRTRVTAIANGNTHGMSTDLLIRVLSATGYKVELRVRKAAA
;
A
#
# COMPACT_ATOMS: atom_id res chain seq x y z
N MET A 1 -1.71 -43.05 -2.83
CA MET A 1 -1.12 -41.69 -2.84
C MET A 1 -1.41 -41.06 -4.20
N LYS A 2 -2.38 -40.14 -4.31
CA LYS A 2 -2.66 -39.42 -5.56
C LYS A 2 -1.77 -38.18 -5.61
N GLN A 3 -0.85 -38.14 -6.56
CA GLN A 3 0.00 -36.97 -6.80
C GLN A 3 -0.85 -35.84 -7.37
N ALA A 4 -0.72 -34.65 -6.77
CA ALA A 4 -1.35 -33.43 -7.25
C ALA A 4 -0.82 -33.06 -8.64
N ASN A 5 -1.74 -32.80 -9.56
CA ASN A 5 -1.46 -32.31 -10.91
C ASN A 5 -0.85 -30.89 -10.82
N PRO A 6 0.24 -30.54 -11.53
CA PRO A 6 0.77 -29.17 -11.48
C PRO A 6 -0.24 -28.23 -12.15
N GLU A 7 -1.00 -27.53 -11.31
CA GLU A 7 -2.19 -26.77 -11.68
C GLU A 7 -1.87 -25.60 -12.63
N LYS A 8 -2.78 -25.36 -13.58
CA LYS A 8 -2.68 -24.24 -14.52
C LYS A 8 -2.58 -22.91 -13.75
N PRO A 9 -1.72 -21.96 -14.18
CA PRO A 9 -1.58 -20.69 -13.50
C PRO A 9 -2.89 -19.88 -13.57
N ILE A 10 -3.35 -19.38 -12.42
CA ILE A 10 -4.48 -18.46 -12.32
C ILE A 10 -3.98 -17.07 -12.71
N ARG A 11 -4.59 -16.46 -13.74
CA ARG A 11 -4.30 -15.09 -14.16
C ARG A 11 -5.37 -14.16 -13.61
N THR A 12 -4.96 -13.10 -12.91
CA THR A 12 -5.83 -12.07 -12.35
C THR A 12 -5.53 -10.72 -13.00
N ARG A 13 -6.53 -9.84 -13.13
CA ARG A 13 -6.35 -8.53 -13.79
C ARG A 13 -6.74 -7.36 -12.88
N THR A 14 -7.48 -7.63 -11.81
CA THR A 14 -7.91 -6.64 -10.82
C THR A 14 -7.47 -7.10 -9.42
N ALA A 15 -7.43 -6.16 -8.46
CA ALA A 15 -7.20 -6.50 -7.06
C ALA A 15 -8.28 -7.46 -6.54
N GLU A 16 -9.51 -7.31 -7.02
CA GLU A 16 -10.65 -8.16 -6.68
C GLU A 16 -10.47 -9.61 -7.16
N ASP A 17 -10.03 -9.80 -8.41
CA ASP A 17 -9.70 -11.14 -8.94
C ASP A 17 -8.58 -11.79 -8.13
N LEU A 18 -7.58 -11.00 -7.74
CA LEU A 18 -6.46 -11.46 -6.93
C LEU A 18 -6.93 -11.85 -5.52
N GLY A 19 -7.73 -11.02 -4.87
CA GLY A 19 -8.29 -11.30 -3.55
C GLY A 19 -9.10 -12.60 -3.55
N ARG A 20 -9.97 -12.79 -4.53
CA ARG A 20 -10.71 -14.06 -4.71
C ARG A 20 -9.78 -15.25 -4.90
N ALA A 21 -8.79 -15.14 -5.78
CA ALA A 21 -7.83 -16.22 -6.03
C ALA A 21 -7.01 -16.58 -4.79
N MET A 22 -6.81 -15.62 -3.87
CA MET A 22 -6.11 -15.79 -2.61
C MET A 22 -7.03 -16.19 -1.44
N GLY A 23 -8.35 -16.29 -1.65
CA GLY A 23 -9.32 -16.62 -0.62
C GLY A 23 -9.57 -15.50 0.40
N LEU A 24 -9.29 -14.25 0.04
CA LEU A 24 -9.52 -13.07 0.87
C LEU A 24 -10.98 -12.62 0.79
N SER A 25 -11.49 -12.06 1.89
CA SER A 25 -12.78 -11.37 1.89
C SER A 25 -12.73 -10.09 1.05
N ALA A 26 -13.90 -9.61 0.64
CA ALA A 26 -14.01 -8.32 -0.05
C ALA A 26 -13.48 -7.15 0.80
N ALA A 27 -13.64 -7.23 2.13
CA ALA A 27 -13.14 -6.24 3.06
C ALA A 27 -11.61 -6.21 3.11
N GLU A 28 -10.97 -7.37 3.27
CA GLU A 28 -9.50 -7.50 3.25
C GLU A 28 -8.93 -7.04 1.91
N THR A 29 -9.58 -7.44 0.81
CA THR A 29 -9.14 -7.08 -0.55
C THR A 29 -9.21 -5.57 -0.75
N GLY A 30 -10.30 -4.92 -0.34
CA GLY A 30 -10.44 -3.46 -0.45
C GLY A 30 -9.46 -2.69 0.43
N GLU A 31 -9.19 -3.16 1.66
CA GLU A 31 -8.17 -2.57 2.53
C GLU A 31 -6.77 -2.69 1.90
N MET A 32 -6.42 -3.88 1.41
CA MET A 32 -5.14 -4.14 0.78
C MET A 32 -4.94 -3.33 -0.52
N GLU A 33 -5.97 -3.23 -1.35
CA GLU A 33 -5.95 -2.41 -2.58
C GLU A 33 -5.68 -0.94 -2.23
N PHE A 34 -6.49 -0.36 -1.34
CA PHE A 34 -6.32 1.05 -0.93
C PHE A 34 -4.92 1.30 -0.34
N ARG A 35 -4.46 0.40 0.53
CA ARG A 35 -3.15 0.51 1.16
C ARG A 35 -2.00 0.35 0.17
N SER A 36 -2.15 -0.51 -0.84
CA SER A 36 -1.20 -0.70 -1.93
C SER A 36 -1.08 0.57 -2.77
N ASP A 37 -2.20 1.16 -3.18
CA ASP A 37 -2.25 2.41 -3.94
C ASP A 37 -1.58 3.56 -3.17
N LEU A 38 -1.90 3.70 -1.89
CA LEU A 38 -1.28 4.69 -1.01
C LEU A 38 0.23 4.48 -0.90
N THR A 39 0.68 3.23 -0.72
CA THR A 39 2.10 2.90 -0.61
C THR A 39 2.85 3.19 -1.92
N CYS A 40 2.27 2.85 -3.07
CA CYS A 40 2.83 3.16 -4.38
C CYS A 40 2.96 4.67 -4.61
N ALA A 41 1.90 5.43 -4.31
CA ALA A 41 1.93 6.88 -4.42
C ALA A 41 3.00 7.49 -3.50
N LEU A 42 3.05 7.05 -2.25
CA LEU A 42 3.99 7.55 -1.25
C LEU A 42 5.44 7.24 -1.62
N THR A 43 5.72 6.03 -2.10
CA THR A 43 7.05 5.62 -2.58
C THR A 43 7.55 6.56 -3.68
N LYS A 44 6.70 6.81 -4.69
CA LYS A 44 7.03 7.73 -5.80
C LYS A 44 7.26 9.16 -5.32
N ILE A 45 6.42 9.66 -4.41
CA ILE A 45 6.53 11.01 -3.86
C ILE A 45 7.84 11.18 -3.07
N ILE A 46 8.22 10.18 -2.26
CA ILE A 46 9.47 10.25 -1.49
C ILE A 46 10.68 10.19 -2.43
N GLN A 47 10.67 9.28 -3.41
CA GLN A 47 11.78 9.10 -4.35
C GLN A 47 12.00 10.32 -5.27
N ASN A 48 10.92 10.96 -5.73
CA ASN A 48 10.98 12.13 -6.61
C ASN A 48 10.89 13.46 -5.86
N GLY A 49 10.83 13.41 -4.54
CA GLY A 49 10.62 14.55 -3.67
C GLY A 49 11.88 15.37 -3.42
N ARG A 50 11.70 16.54 -2.82
CA ARG A 50 12.80 17.44 -2.45
C ARG A 50 13.25 17.28 -0.99
N TYR A 51 12.48 16.58 -0.17
CA TYR A 51 12.79 16.37 1.23
C TYR A 51 13.61 15.11 1.42
N THR A 52 14.63 15.20 2.27
CA THR A 52 15.36 14.04 2.76
C THR A 52 14.48 13.18 3.68
N HIS A 53 14.82 11.90 3.84
CA HIS A 53 14.09 11.01 4.76
C HIS A 53 14.05 11.55 6.20
N ALA A 54 15.09 12.28 6.63
CA ALA A 54 15.15 12.87 7.97
C ALA A 54 14.16 14.03 8.14
N GLU A 55 14.04 14.90 7.13
CA GLU A 55 13.07 16.00 7.15
C GLU A 55 11.63 15.49 7.13
N ILE A 56 11.34 14.49 6.29
CA ILE A 56 10.03 13.84 6.24
C ILE A 56 9.71 13.23 7.61
N ALA A 57 10.66 12.49 8.20
CA ALA A 57 10.47 11.87 9.51
C ALA A 57 10.15 12.89 10.60
N LYS A 58 10.89 14.01 10.63
CA LYS A 58 10.66 15.12 11.56
C LYS A 58 9.27 15.73 11.37
N LYS A 59 8.88 16.04 10.13
CA LYS A 59 7.56 16.61 9.80
C LYS A 59 6.40 15.66 10.11
N ALA A 60 6.61 14.36 9.90
CA ALA A 60 5.60 13.32 10.11
C ALA A 60 5.53 12.80 11.55
N GLY A 61 6.44 13.24 12.44
CA GLY A 61 6.50 12.73 13.82
C GLY A 61 6.80 11.23 13.87
N THR A 62 7.70 10.74 13.03
CA THR A 62 8.08 9.31 12.97
C THR A 62 9.60 9.14 12.86
N SER A 63 10.09 7.90 12.83
CA SER A 63 11.52 7.63 12.71
C SER A 63 11.99 7.67 11.26
N ARG A 64 13.25 8.11 11.03
CA ARG A 64 13.90 8.06 9.71
C ARG A 64 13.88 6.64 9.13
N THR A 65 14.08 5.62 9.95
CA THR A 65 14.04 4.20 9.53
C THR A 65 12.69 3.82 8.94
N ARG A 66 11.57 4.28 9.54
CA ARG A 66 10.23 4.05 8.97
C ARG A 66 10.07 4.73 7.63
N VAL A 67 10.53 5.97 7.47
CA VAL A 67 10.49 6.66 6.16
C VAL A 67 11.32 5.93 5.11
N THR A 68 12.52 5.45 5.46
CA THR A 68 13.33 4.64 4.54
C THR A 68 12.64 3.34 4.14
N ALA A 69 12.01 2.65 5.09
CA ALA A 69 11.26 1.42 4.79
C ALA A 69 10.09 1.70 3.83
N ILE A 70 9.34 2.78 4.06
CA ILE A 70 8.27 3.24 3.16
C ILE A 70 8.83 3.54 1.76
N ALA A 71 9.95 4.26 1.65
CA ALA A 71 10.58 4.58 0.37
C ALA A 71 11.04 3.35 -0.42
N ASN A 72 11.22 2.22 0.26
CA ASN A 72 11.54 0.91 -0.32
C ASN A 72 10.30 0.02 -0.51
N GLY A 73 9.09 0.56 -0.34
CA GLY A 73 7.83 -0.19 -0.44
C GLY A 73 7.53 -1.11 0.74
N ASN A 74 8.35 -1.11 1.79
CA ASN A 74 8.11 -1.90 2.99
C ASN A 74 7.29 -1.11 4.02
N THR A 75 5.97 -1.36 4.03
CA THR A 75 5.04 -0.75 4.99
C THR A 75 4.51 -1.73 6.02
N HIS A 76 5.16 -2.89 6.19
CA HIS A 76 4.73 -3.91 7.14
C HIS A 76 4.71 -3.34 8.59
N GLY A 77 3.66 -3.66 9.34
CA GLY A 77 3.47 -3.18 10.73
C GLY A 77 3.19 -1.69 10.88
N MET A 78 3.05 -0.93 9.79
CA MET A 78 2.68 0.49 9.83
C MET A 78 1.16 0.64 9.69
N SER A 79 0.55 1.63 10.35
CA SER A 79 -0.86 1.92 10.13
C SER A 79 -1.07 2.75 8.86
N THR A 80 -2.25 2.66 8.25
CA THR A 80 -2.65 3.54 7.15
C THR A 80 -2.58 5.01 7.56
N ASP A 81 -2.95 5.35 8.79
CA ASP A 81 -2.85 6.72 9.33
C ASP A 81 -1.41 7.26 9.33
N LEU A 82 -0.43 6.41 9.66
CA LEU A 82 0.97 6.79 9.60
C LEU A 82 1.39 7.07 8.16
N LEU A 83 0.98 6.23 7.20
CA LEU A 83 1.28 6.45 5.78
C LEU A 83 0.68 7.77 5.28
N ILE A 84 -0.57 8.07 5.65
CA ILE A 84 -1.23 9.35 5.31
C ILE A 84 -0.49 10.54 5.93
N ARG A 85 -0.01 10.42 7.18
CA ARG A 85 0.76 11.47 7.85
C ARG A 85 2.10 11.72 7.18
N VAL A 86 2.80 10.66 6.78
CA VAL A 86 4.07 10.75 6.04
C VAL A 86 3.84 11.38 4.66
N LEU A 87 2.77 11.01 3.96
CA LEU A 87 2.37 11.65 2.71
C LEU A 87 2.11 13.15 2.92
N SER A 88 1.31 13.51 3.92
CA SER A 88 1.00 14.91 4.24
C SER A 88 2.26 15.73 4.57
N ALA A 89 3.24 15.13 5.26
CA ALA A 89 4.52 15.76 5.59
C ALA A 89 5.37 16.12 4.35
N THR A 90 5.11 15.51 3.20
CA THR A 90 5.76 15.85 1.93
C THR A 90 5.07 17.00 1.17
N GLY A 91 3.97 17.55 1.72
CA GLY A 91 3.21 18.65 1.12
C GLY A 91 2.07 18.22 0.19
N TYR A 92 1.80 16.92 0.10
CA TYR A 92 0.67 16.38 -0.66
C TYR A 92 -0.55 16.22 0.25
N LYS A 93 -1.75 16.13 -0.33
CA LYS A 93 -3.00 15.88 0.39
C LYS A 93 -3.68 14.65 -0.19
N VAL A 94 -4.24 13.80 0.68
CA VAL A 94 -5.06 12.67 0.27
C VAL A 94 -6.49 13.13 0.01
N GLU A 95 -7.07 12.66 -1.07
CA GLU A 95 -8.49 12.81 -1.37
C GLU A 95 -9.19 11.46 -1.20
N LEU A 96 -10.31 11.44 -0.47
CA LEU A 96 -11.12 10.24 -0.29
C LEU A 96 -12.17 10.16 -1.39
N ARG A 97 -12.17 9.07 -2.14
CA ARG A 97 -13.25 8.74 -3.08
C ARG A 97 -13.85 7.41 -2.72
N VAL A 98 -15.14 7.41 -2.36
CA VAL A 98 -15.90 6.20 -2.08
C VAL A 98 -16.66 5.79 -3.34
N ARG A 99 -16.62 4.49 -3.65
CA ARG A 99 -17.38 3.89 -4.76
C ARG A 99 -18.09 2.64 -4.23
N LYS A 100 -19.17 2.25 -4.89
CA LYS A 100 -19.81 0.96 -4.64
C LYS A 100 -18.83 -0.14 -5.10
N ALA A 101 -18.54 -1.10 -4.23
CA ALA A 101 -17.79 -2.28 -4.62
C ALA A 101 -18.55 -3.02 -5.73
N ALA A 102 -17.83 -3.57 -6.70
CA ALA A 102 -18.44 -4.49 -7.65
C ALA A 102 -18.99 -5.69 -6.86
N ALA A 103 -20.20 -6.11 -7.23
CA ALA A 103 -20.89 -7.24 -6.59
C ALA A 103 -20.35 -8.57 -7.13
#